data_AF-A0A9D3S0W3-F1
#
_entry.id   AF-A0A9D3S0W3-F1
#
_cell.length_a   1.000
_cell.length_b   1.000
_cell.length_c   1.000
_cell.angle_alpha   90.00
_cell.angle_beta   90.00
_cell.angle_gamma   90.00
#
_symmetry.space_group_name_H-M   'P 1'
#
loop_
_entity.id
_entity.type
_entity.pdbx_description
1 polymer ?
#
loop_
_entity_poly.entity_id
_entity_poly.type
_entity_poly.pdbx_seq_one_letter_code
_entity_poly.pdbx_strand_id
1 'polypeptide(L)'
;MELEVNYGLKQKVLQAQLDTLLKGQDSINSSCNFTEQALSHGTEAEVLLVRKQMSERLGELASQDYPLQPEENDQLDFLIETEGLKKSIHNLGTIVTTNAIAYETVASGEGLRQCVVGLPTSVTITTKDKDGELCKTGSASLTAEICTPDGSVADGEILDNKNGTYEYLYTVHKEGSFTLSLRLYDQHIKGSPFRLKVCKSADASPTSDGAKKRLKSPGSCHVKQKAIKRPASMYSTGKRKENPIEDDLIFRIGTKGRNKGEFTNLQGVAASSVGKILIADSNNQCVQIFSNDGQFKNRFGVRGRSPGQLQRPTGVAVHPNGDIIIADYDNKWVSIFSSDGKFKSKIGSGKLMGPKGVSVDRNGHIIVVDNKSCCVFIFQPNGKLVTKFGSRGNGDKQFAGPHFAAVNSNNEIIVTDFHNHSVKVFNSDGEFQLKFGSNGEGNGQFNAPTGVAVDANGNIIVADWGNSRIQVFDGSGSFLSYINTSADPLYGPQGLALTSDGHVVVADSGNHCFKVYRYLQ
;
A
#
# COMPACT_ATOMS: atom_id res chain seq x y z
N MET A 1 -28.19 -2.39 -6.82
CA MET A 1 -28.00 -3.42 -7.87
C MET A 1 -28.61 -4.75 -7.44
N GLU A 2 -28.21 -5.37 -6.32
CA GLU A 2 -28.79 -6.67 -5.89
C GLU A 2 -30.29 -6.62 -5.60
N LEU A 3 -30.79 -5.53 -5.01
CA LEU A 3 -32.22 -5.37 -4.74
C LEU A 3 -33.06 -5.31 -6.03
N GLU A 4 -32.58 -4.61 -7.06
CA GLU A 4 -33.25 -4.51 -8.36
C GLU A 4 -33.23 -5.84 -9.11
N VAL A 5 -32.13 -6.61 -8.97
CA VAL A 5 -32.02 -7.97 -9.53
C VAL A 5 -32.99 -8.92 -8.82
N ASN A 6 -33.02 -8.93 -7.49
CA ASN A 6 -33.94 -9.77 -6.72
C ASN A 6 -35.40 -9.41 -6.97
N TYR A 7 -35.72 -8.12 -7.06
CA TYR A 7 -37.02 -7.63 -7.48
C TYR A 7 -37.38 -8.17 -8.88
N GLY A 8 -36.49 -8.03 -9.86
CA GLY A 8 -36.74 -8.50 -11.23
C GLY A 8 -36.97 -10.02 -11.32
N LEU A 9 -36.25 -10.81 -10.52
CA LEU A 9 -36.43 -12.27 -10.47
C LEU A 9 -37.77 -12.66 -9.86
N LYS A 10 -38.11 -12.12 -8.67
CA LYS A 10 -39.40 -12.38 -8.01
C LYS A 10 -40.58 -11.90 -8.86
N GLN A 11 -40.46 -10.72 -9.46
CA GLN A 11 -41.47 -10.17 -10.38
C GLN A 11 -41.70 -11.11 -11.57
N LYS A 12 -40.64 -11.70 -12.14
CA LYS A 12 -40.77 -12.61 -13.28
C LYS A 12 -41.53 -13.89 -12.93
N VAL A 13 -41.30 -14.45 -11.73
CA VAL A 13 -42.03 -15.63 -11.25
C VAL A 13 -43.50 -15.31 -11.05
N LEU A 14 -43.81 -14.23 -10.32
CA LEU A 14 -45.19 -13.80 -10.08
C LEU A 14 -45.93 -13.41 -11.37
N GLN A 15 -45.22 -12.80 -12.33
CA GLN A 15 -45.80 -12.48 -13.64
C GLN A 15 -46.13 -13.74 -14.44
N ALA A 16 -45.26 -14.76 -14.42
CA ALA A 16 -45.54 -16.02 -15.09
C ALA A 16 -46.72 -16.78 -14.45
N GLN A 17 -46.84 -16.71 -13.13
CA GLN A 17 -48.00 -17.24 -12.40
C GLN A 17 -49.28 -16.50 -12.79
N LEU A 18 -49.25 -15.16 -12.80
CA LEU A 18 -50.38 -14.33 -13.21
C LEU A 18 -50.84 -14.65 -14.64
N ASP A 19 -49.90 -14.75 -15.60
CA ASP A 19 -50.22 -15.08 -16.99
C ASP A 19 -50.87 -16.46 -17.12
N THR A 20 -50.48 -17.42 -16.28
CA THR A 20 -51.05 -18.77 -16.26
C THR A 20 -52.48 -18.76 -15.71
N LEU A 21 -52.71 -18.01 -14.63
CA LEU A 21 -54.05 -17.85 -14.04
C LEU A 21 -55.00 -17.13 -15.00
N LEU A 22 -54.54 -16.07 -15.69
CA LEU A 22 -55.34 -15.34 -16.67
C LEU A 22 -55.72 -16.22 -17.86
N LYS A 23 -54.77 -17.00 -18.41
CA LYS A 23 -55.07 -17.98 -19.47
C LYS A 23 -56.09 -19.03 -19.04
N GLY A 24 -55.98 -19.49 -17.80
CA GLY A 24 -56.95 -20.41 -17.20
C GLY A 24 -58.34 -19.80 -17.12
N GLN A 25 -58.44 -18.59 -16.59
CA GLN A 25 -59.68 -17.82 -16.50
C GLN A 25 -60.34 -17.62 -17.88
N ASP A 26 -59.57 -17.21 -18.89
CA ASP A 26 -60.06 -17.01 -20.25
C ASP A 26 -60.55 -18.32 -20.89
N SER A 27 -59.84 -19.43 -20.66
CA SER A 27 -60.22 -20.75 -21.14
C SER A 27 -61.54 -21.23 -20.52
N ILE A 28 -61.72 -21.00 -19.21
CA ILE A 28 -62.96 -21.33 -18.49
C ILE A 28 -64.10 -20.48 -19.04
N ASN A 29 -63.94 -19.16 -19.10
CA ASN A 29 -64.98 -18.25 -19.57
C ASN A 29 -65.40 -18.56 -21.01
N SER A 30 -64.43 -18.77 -21.91
CA SER A 30 -64.71 -19.07 -23.31
C SER A 30 -65.46 -20.40 -23.48
N SER A 31 -65.08 -21.43 -22.73
CA SER A 31 -65.71 -22.75 -22.81
C SER A 31 -67.12 -22.75 -22.22
N CYS A 32 -67.33 -22.02 -21.12
CA CYS A 32 -68.65 -21.82 -20.53
C CYS A 32 -69.57 -21.03 -21.48
N ASN A 33 -69.09 -19.91 -22.03
CA ASN A 33 -69.87 -19.10 -22.98
C ASN A 33 -70.24 -19.89 -24.24
N PHE A 34 -69.30 -20.66 -24.79
CA PHE A 34 -69.58 -21.52 -25.94
C PHE A 34 -70.66 -22.56 -25.61
N THR A 35 -70.56 -23.21 -24.46
CA THR A 35 -71.55 -24.21 -24.03
C THR A 35 -72.92 -23.56 -23.82
N GLU A 36 -72.97 -22.39 -23.20
CA GLU A 36 -74.21 -21.64 -22.97
C GLU A 36 -74.87 -21.23 -24.30
N GLN A 37 -74.10 -20.74 -25.27
CA GLN A 37 -74.60 -20.38 -26.60
C GLN A 37 -75.11 -21.60 -27.37
N ALA A 38 -74.37 -22.71 -27.35
CA ALA A 38 -74.76 -23.94 -28.00
C ALA A 38 -76.07 -24.51 -27.44
N LEU A 39 -76.28 -24.43 -26.12
CA LEU A 39 -77.49 -24.91 -25.47
C LEU A 39 -78.70 -23.97 -25.65
N SER A 40 -78.48 -22.66 -25.75
CA SER A 40 -79.55 -21.67 -25.85
C SER A 40 -80.05 -21.44 -27.28
N HIS A 41 -79.18 -21.57 -28.29
CA HIS A 41 -79.51 -21.23 -29.68
C HIS A 41 -79.33 -22.41 -30.67
N GLY A 42 -78.73 -23.53 -30.24
CA GLY A 42 -78.48 -24.69 -31.10
C GLY A 42 -79.72 -25.55 -31.34
N THR A 43 -79.81 -26.17 -32.51
CA THR A 43 -80.85 -27.17 -32.78
C THR A 43 -80.56 -28.49 -32.05
N GLU A 44 -81.58 -29.31 -31.79
CA GLU A 44 -81.44 -30.56 -31.02
C GLU A 44 -80.39 -31.52 -31.60
N ALA A 45 -80.28 -31.58 -32.93
CA ALA A 45 -79.29 -32.39 -33.64
C ALA A 45 -77.84 -31.85 -33.50
N GLU A 46 -77.66 -30.53 -33.53
CA GLU A 46 -76.36 -29.87 -33.36
C GLU A 46 -75.86 -30.04 -31.93
N VAL A 47 -76.73 -29.83 -30.94
CA VAL A 47 -76.41 -30.00 -29.52
C VAL A 47 -75.96 -31.45 -29.24
N LEU A 48 -76.65 -32.45 -29.81
CA LEU A 48 -76.26 -33.86 -29.66
C LEU A 48 -74.89 -34.17 -30.27
N LEU A 49 -74.52 -33.52 -31.38
CA LEU A 49 -73.23 -33.73 -32.04
C LEU A 49 -72.05 -33.21 -31.18
N VAL A 50 -72.20 -32.03 -30.56
CA VAL A 50 -71.15 -31.41 -29.73
C VAL A 50 -71.21 -31.80 -28.24
N ARG A 51 -72.30 -32.43 -27.78
CA ARG A 51 -72.53 -32.77 -26.35
C ARG A 51 -71.36 -33.48 -25.68
N LYS A 52 -70.80 -34.49 -26.36
CA LYS A 52 -69.68 -35.28 -25.82
C LYS A 52 -68.43 -34.41 -25.63
N GLN A 53 -68.08 -33.63 -26.64
CA GLN A 53 -66.91 -32.75 -26.60
C GLN A 53 -67.06 -31.64 -25.56
N MET A 54 -68.25 -31.04 -25.43
CA MET A 54 -68.52 -30.05 -24.39
C MET A 54 -68.41 -30.64 -22.98
N SER A 55 -68.95 -31.85 -22.77
CA SER A 55 -68.92 -32.52 -21.47
C SER A 55 -67.50 -32.90 -21.06
N GLU A 56 -66.71 -33.44 -22.00
CA GLU A 56 -65.30 -33.78 -21.77
C GLU A 56 -64.49 -32.52 -21.45
N ARG A 57 -64.69 -31.43 -22.21
CA ARG A 57 -63.95 -30.19 -22.01
C ARG A 57 -64.28 -29.49 -20.69
N LEU A 58 -65.55 -29.47 -20.29
CA LEU A 58 -65.98 -28.93 -18.99
C LEU A 58 -65.49 -29.81 -17.84
N GLY A 59 -65.47 -31.13 -18.03
CA GLY A 59 -64.90 -32.08 -17.07
C GLY A 59 -63.40 -31.84 -16.84
N GLU A 60 -62.63 -31.64 -17.91
CA GLU A 60 -61.21 -31.29 -17.84
C GLU A 60 -60.99 -30.00 -17.06
N LEU A 61 -61.72 -28.93 -17.38
CA LEU A 61 -61.60 -27.63 -16.71
C LEU A 61 -61.99 -27.69 -15.23
N ALA A 62 -63.02 -28.47 -14.87
CA ALA A 62 -63.43 -28.65 -13.49
C ALA A 62 -62.41 -29.45 -12.66
N SER A 63 -61.61 -30.30 -13.30
CA SER A 63 -60.54 -31.07 -12.66
C SER A 63 -59.18 -30.36 -12.63
N GLN A 64 -59.07 -29.19 -13.27
CA GLN A 64 -57.81 -28.47 -13.39
C GLN A 64 -57.54 -27.60 -12.16
N ASP A 65 -56.48 -27.91 -11.43
CA ASP A 65 -56.04 -27.12 -10.28
C ASP A 65 -55.21 -25.91 -10.71
N TYR A 66 -55.49 -24.77 -10.08
CA TYR A 66 -54.75 -23.52 -10.27
C TYR A 66 -54.07 -23.09 -8.95
N PRO A 67 -52.78 -22.73 -8.97
CA PRO A 67 -52.07 -22.31 -7.76
C PRO A 67 -52.52 -20.90 -7.35
N LEU A 68 -53.38 -20.82 -6.34
CA LEU A 68 -53.94 -19.57 -5.82
C LEU A 68 -53.03 -18.86 -4.80
N GLN A 69 -51.98 -19.54 -4.33
CA GLN A 69 -50.99 -18.97 -3.42
C GLN A 69 -49.79 -18.43 -4.20
N PRO A 70 -49.20 -17.28 -3.83
CA PRO A 70 -48.00 -16.76 -4.48
C PRO A 70 -46.86 -17.78 -4.48
N GLU A 71 -46.22 -17.97 -5.64
CA GLU A 71 -45.06 -18.86 -5.79
C GLU A 71 -43.75 -18.26 -5.26
N GLU A 72 -43.80 -17.02 -4.76
CA GLU A 72 -42.67 -16.31 -4.15
C GLU A 72 -43.01 -15.84 -2.74
N ASN A 73 -42.02 -15.88 -1.85
CA ASN A 73 -42.14 -15.33 -0.50
C ASN A 73 -41.91 -13.81 -0.47
N ASP A 74 -42.33 -13.18 0.63
CA ASP A 74 -42.26 -11.75 0.90
C ASP A 74 -41.08 -11.35 1.83
N GLN A 75 -40.25 -12.31 2.25
CA GLN A 75 -39.18 -12.07 3.21
C GLN A 75 -38.02 -11.26 2.60
N LEU A 76 -37.64 -10.18 3.27
CA LEU A 76 -36.50 -9.33 2.95
C LEU A 76 -35.69 -9.02 4.22
N ASP A 77 -34.51 -9.60 4.33
CA ASP A 77 -33.60 -9.35 5.44
C ASP A 77 -32.44 -8.46 4.98
N PHE A 78 -32.22 -7.36 5.70
CA PHE A 78 -31.05 -6.50 5.47
C PHE A 78 -29.95 -6.84 6.47
N LEU A 79 -28.92 -7.51 5.99
CA LEU A 79 -27.73 -7.86 6.78
C LEU A 79 -26.64 -6.81 6.54
N ILE A 80 -26.38 -5.99 7.54
CA ILE A 80 -25.32 -4.97 7.48
C ILE A 80 -23.98 -5.64 7.78
N GLU A 81 -23.03 -5.54 6.85
CA GLU A 81 -21.64 -5.91 7.11
C GLU A 81 -20.90 -4.80 7.86
N THR A 82 -20.91 -4.90 9.19
CA THR A 82 -20.33 -3.89 10.08
C THR A 82 -18.80 -3.83 10.03
N GLU A 83 -18.14 -4.95 9.74
CA GLU A 83 -16.68 -5.04 9.65
C GLU A 83 -16.13 -4.40 8.37
N GLY A 84 -16.79 -4.61 7.21
CA GLY A 84 -16.46 -3.92 5.97
C GLY A 84 -16.67 -2.39 6.07
N LEU A 85 -17.71 -1.97 6.78
CA LEU A 85 -17.98 -0.56 7.05
C LEU A 85 -16.90 0.08 7.94
N LYS A 86 -16.46 -0.60 9.00
CA LYS A 86 -15.34 -0.13 9.85
C LYS A 86 -14.05 0.02 9.05
N LYS A 87 -13.73 -0.95 8.19
CA LYS A 87 -12.56 -0.88 7.30
C LYS A 87 -12.65 0.31 6.35
N SER A 88 -13.84 0.57 5.81
CA SER A 88 -14.08 1.72 4.92
C SER A 88 -13.98 3.06 5.65
N ILE A 89 -14.44 3.15 6.90
CA ILE A 89 -14.30 4.34 7.75
C ILE A 89 -12.83 4.63 8.05
N HIS A 90 -12.00 3.61 8.31
CA HIS A 90 -10.56 3.81 8.50
C HIS A 90 -9.85 4.31 7.23
N ASN A 91 -10.34 3.94 6.04
CA ASN A 91 -9.78 4.39 4.76
C ASN A 91 -10.19 5.83 4.39
N LEU A 92 -11.22 6.40 5.03
CA LEU A 92 -11.71 7.76 4.74
C LEU A 92 -10.81 8.85 5.34
N GLY A 93 -10.10 8.56 6.43
CA GLY A 93 -9.20 9.52 7.08
C GLY A 93 -8.85 9.16 8.51
N THR A 94 -7.98 9.97 9.11
CA THR A 94 -7.54 9.79 10.50
C THR A 94 -7.95 11.01 11.32
N ILE A 95 -8.55 10.76 12.50
CA ILE A 95 -8.83 11.83 13.47
C ILE A 95 -7.52 12.17 14.16
N VAL A 96 -7.00 13.36 13.88
CA VAL A 96 -5.79 13.87 14.53
C VAL A 96 -6.20 14.64 15.77
N THR A 97 -5.82 14.15 16.94
CA THR A 97 -6.05 14.79 18.24
C THR A 97 -4.83 14.61 19.13
N THR A 98 -4.64 15.51 20.09
CA THR A 98 -3.54 15.42 21.06
C THR A 98 -4.07 15.58 22.48
N ASN A 99 -3.36 15.00 23.45
CA ASN A 99 -3.68 15.14 24.86
C ASN A 99 -3.06 16.41 25.47
N ALA A 100 -2.55 17.32 24.64
CA ALA A 100 -1.85 18.52 25.08
C ALA A 100 -2.79 19.52 25.72
N ILE A 101 -2.38 20.08 26.86
CA ILE A 101 -3.16 21.02 27.64
C ILE A 101 -2.39 22.34 27.80
N ALA A 102 -3.08 23.47 27.59
CA ALA A 102 -2.44 24.78 27.54
C ALA A 102 -1.77 25.17 28.86
N TYR A 103 -2.46 24.99 30.00
CA TYR A 103 -1.96 25.46 31.30
C TYR A 103 -0.75 24.67 31.84
N GLU A 104 -0.48 23.46 31.34
CA GLU A 104 0.75 22.71 31.64
C GLU A 104 1.81 22.83 30.56
N THR A 105 1.43 23.18 29.33
CA THR A 105 2.38 23.40 28.23
C THR A 105 3.31 24.57 28.56
N VAL A 106 4.60 24.36 28.33
CA VAL A 106 5.66 25.32 28.69
C VAL A 106 6.45 25.75 27.46
N ALA A 107 6.93 26.99 27.47
CA ALA A 107 7.90 27.47 26.49
C ALA A 107 9.27 27.70 27.16
N SER A 108 10.34 27.45 26.42
CA SER A 108 11.73 27.65 26.84
C SER A 108 12.58 28.24 25.71
N GLY A 109 13.64 28.98 26.05
CA GLY A 109 14.52 29.63 25.10
C GLY A 109 14.82 31.09 25.49
N GLU A 110 16.01 31.58 25.12
CA GLU A 110 16.41 32.97 25.40
C GLU A 110 15.48 33.98 24.69
N GLY A 111 14.90 33.57 23.56
CA GLY A 111 13.88 34.31 22.82
C GLY A 111 12.59 34.60 23.58
N LEU A 112 12.35 34.02 24.75
CA LEU A 112 11.19 34.41 25.57
C LEU A 112 11.38 35.73 26.32
N ARG A 113 12.63 36.17 26.50
CA ARG A 113 12.97 37.34 27.34
C ARG A 113 13.73 38.41 26.56
N GLN A 114 14.68 38.01 25.72
CA GLN A 114 15.53 38.95 25.00
C GLN A 114 15.79 38.46 23.58
N CYS A 115 15.72 39.38 22.61
CA CYS A 115 16.21 39.11 21.27
C CYS A 115 16.92 40.34 20.68
N VAL A 116 17.65 40.11 19.59
CA VAL A 116 18.43 41.15 18.90
C VAL A 116 17.70 41.55 17.63
N VAL A 117 17.67 42.86 17.35
CA VAL A 117 17.01 43.41 16.16
C VAL A 117 17.57 42.77 14.89
N GLY A 118 16.68 42.26 14.04
CA GLY A 118 17.03 41.72 12.72
C GLY A 118 17.70 40.34 12.73
N LEU A 119 17.87 39.70 13.89
CA LEU A 119 18.35 38.32 13.99
C LEU A 119 17.18 37.35 14.23
N PRO A 120 17.13 36.23 13.50
CA PRO A 120 16.11 35.20 13.73
C PRO A 120 16.33 34.58 15.11
N THR A 121 15.27 34.53 15.90
CA THR A 121 15.29 33.97 17.26
C THR A 121 14.28 32.83 17.34
N SER A 122 14.66 31.73 17.99
CA SER A 122 13.79 30.58 18.19
C SER A 122 13.38 30.43 19.66
N VAL A 123 12.16 29.92 19.84
CA VAL A 123 11.59 29.54 21.14
C VAL A 123 11.05 28.12 21.01
N THR A 124 11.42 27.25 21.94
CA THR A 124 10.95 25.86 21.98
C THR A 124 9.73 25.76 22.89
N ILE A 125 8.61 25.32 22.34
CA ILE A 125 7.37 25.03 23.06
C ILE A 125 7.30 23.52 23.26
N THR A 126 7.03 23.08 24.47
CA THR A 126 6.95 21.66 24.85
C THR A 126 5.56 21.39 25.41
N THR A 127 4.77 20.61 24.68
CA THR A 127 3.40 20.28 25.08
C THR A 127 3.37 19.21 26.15
N LYS A 128 2.45 19.39 27.10
CA LYS A 128 2.27 18.50 28.25
C LYS A 128 0.81 18.12 28.42
N ASP A 129 0.59 16.92 28.95
CA ASP A 129 -0.74 16.44 29.30
C ASP A 129 -1.20 16.95 30.69
N LYS A 130 -2.36 16.46 31.14
CA LYS A 130 -2.95 16.82 32.45
C LYS A 130 -2.07 16.44 33.65
N ASP A 131 -1.23 15.42 33.49
CA ASP A 131 -0.38 14.88 34.54
C ASP A 131 1.03 15.53 34.50
N GLY A 132 1.25 16.46 33.57
CA GLY A 132 2.51 17.20 33.40
C GLY A 132 3.58 16.44 32.61
N GLU A 133 3.20 15.29 32.05
CA GLU A 133 4.05 14.44 31.22
C GLU A 133 4.14 14.97 29.79
N LEU A 134 5.25 14.67 29.13
CA LEU A 134 5.52 15.13 27.78
C LEU A 134 4.62 14.41 26.77
N CYS A 135 3.91 15.19 25.95
CA CYS A 135 3.18 14.63 24.82
C CYS A 135 4.19 14.04 23.82
N LYS A 136 3.92 12.83 23.32
CA LYS A 136 4.83 12.10 22.41
C LYS A 136 4.45 12.26 20.93
N THR A 137 3.35 12.95 20.67
CA THR A 137 2.78 13.16 19.34
C THR A 137 2.66 14.65 19.04
N GLY A 138 3.00 15.06 17.82
CA GLY A 138 2.75 16.42 17.34
C GLY A 138 1.29 16.66 16.94
N SER A 139 1.06 17.66 16.09
CA SER A 139 -0.24 18.06 15.51
C SER A 139 -1.22 18.78 16.43
N ALA A 140 -0.76 19.29 17.57
CA ALA A 140 -1.51 20.24 18.38
C ALA A 140 -1.57 21.62 17.69
N SER A 141 -2.72 22.29 17.80
CA SER A 141 -2.94 23.61 17.19
C SER A 141 -2.32 24.70 18.07
N LEU A 142 -1.17 25.22 17.65
CA LEU A 142 -0.45 26.31 18.32
C LEU A 142 -0.50 27.59 17.50
N THR A 143 -0.73 28.72 18.17
CA THR A 143 -0.67 30.05 17.59
C THR A 143 0.26 30.94 18.41
N ALA A 144 0.99 31.81 17.72
CA ALA A 144 1.98 32.70 18.32
C ALA A 144 1.83 34.10 17.75
N GLU A 145 1.66 35.09 18.63
CA GLU A 145 1.45 36.49 18.26
C GLU A 145 2.40 37.38 19.05
N ILE A 146 3.12 38.25 18.35
CA ILE A 146 3.97 39.29 18.95
C ILE A 146 3.28 40.63 18.77
N CYS A 147 2.83 41.24 19.86
CA CYS A 147 2.18 42.54 19.85
C CYS A 147 3.12 43.66 20.31
N THR A 148 3.12 44.78 19.59
CA THR A 148 3.64 46.07 20.08
C THR A 148 2.58 46.83 20.88
N PRO A 149 3.00 47.83 21.68
CA PRO A 149 2.10 48.85 22.20
C PRO A 149 1.36 49.64 21.10
N ASP A 150 1.89 49.64 19.87
CA ASP A 150 1.36 50.37 18.69
C ASP A 150 0.42 49.53 17.81
N GLY A 151 0.13 48.27 18.18
CA GLY A 151 -0.82 47.39 17.48
C GLY A 151 -0.28 46.64 16.25
N SER A 152 1.02 46.72 15.96
CA SER A 152 1.64 45.96 14.86
C SER A 152 1.96 44.52 15.30
N VAL A 153 1.55 43.54 14.49
CA VAL A 153 1.86 42.11 14.66
C VAL A 153 3.14 41.78 13.88
N ALA A 154 4.09 41.08 14.51
CA ALA A 154 5.28 40.58 13.82
C ALA A 154 5.06 39.15 13.32
N ASP A 155 5.56 38.85 12.11
CA ASP A 155 5.47 37.53 11.50
C ASP A 155 6.41 36.52 12.18
N GLY A 156 5.90 35.30 12.35
CA GLY A 156 6.68 34.17 12.84
C GLY A 156 6.06 32.85 12.38
N GLU A 157 6.89 31.81 12.33
CA GLU A 157 6.52 30.48 11.87
C GLU A 157 6.65 29.49 13.03
N ILE A 158 5.67 28.59 13.17
CA ILE A 158 5.73 27.49 14.13
C ILE A 158 6.03 26.20 13.38
N LEU A 159 7.14 25.57 13.71
CA LEU A 159 7.55 24.27 13.20
C LEU A 159 7.16 23.17 14.19
N ASP A 160 6.40 22.18 13.72
CA ASP A 160 6.06 20.98 14.50
C ASP A 160 7.11 19.89 14.29
N ASN A 161 7.82 19.51 15.37
CA ASN A 161 8.83 18.45 15.32
C ASN A 161 8.22 17.04 15.42
N LYS A 162 6.90 16.92 15.42
CA LYS A 162 6.12 15.67 15.47
C LYS A 162 6.31 14.80 16.71
N ASN A 163 7.00 15.32 17.73
CA ASN A 163 7.35 14.62 18.97
C ASN A 163 6.79 15.31 20.22
N GLY A 164 5.79 16.19 20.06
CA GLY A 164 5.24 17.04 21.12
C GLY A 164 6.09 18.29 21.44
N THR A 165 7.14 18.55 20.68
CA THR A 165 7.88 19.82 20.72
C THR A 165 7.65 20.63 19.47
N TYR A 166 7.62 21.94 19.63
CA TYR A 166 7.41 22.90 18.56
C TYR A 166 8.46 23.99 18.65
N GLU A 167 8.94 24.46 17.52
CA GLU A 167 9.85 25.61 17.46
C GLU A 167 9.15 26.80 16.83
N TYR A 168 9.02 27.89 17.59
CA TYR A 168 8.55 29.16 17.08
C TYR A 168 9.74 30.02 16.65
N LEU A 169 9.87 30.29 15.36
CA LEU A 169 10.90 31.14 14.78
C LEU A 169 10.29 32.49 14.40
N TYR A 170 10.88 33.57 14.90
CA TYR A 170 10.41 34.91 14.60
C TYR A 170 11.59 35.89 14.47
N THR A 171 11.35 37.00 13.76
CA THR A 171 12.34 38.07 13.59
C THR A 171 11.68 39.42 13.87
N VAL A 172 12.30 40.23 14.75
CA VAL A 172 11.78 41.55 15.10
C VAL A 172 12.68 42.63 14.51
N HIS A 173 12.10 43.57 13.76
CA HIS A 173 12.82 44.61 13.04
C HIS A 173 12.86 45.97 13.76
N LYS A 174 12.18 46.09 14.90
CA LYS A 174 12.12 47.31 15.71
C LYS A 174 12.60 47.07 17.14
N GLU A 175 13.25 48.06 17.72
CA GLU A 175 13.60 48.06 19.15
C GLU A 175 12.38 48.41 19.98
N GLY A 176 12.29 47.82 21.17
CA GLY A 176 11.19 48.09 22.09
C GLY A 176 10.91 46.94 23.03
N SER A 177 9.86 47.14 23.83
CA SER A 177 9.26 46.09 24.67
C SER A 177 8.03 45.54 23.94
N PHE A 178 8.00 44.23 23.75
CA PHE A 178 6.94 43.52 23.04
C PHE A 178 6.33 42.46 23.96
N THR A 179 5.12 42.01 23.63
CA THR A 179 4.49 40.87 24.31
C THR A 179 4.31 39.71 23.35
N LEU A 180 4.87 38.55 23.70
CA LEU A 180 4.73 37.30 22.97
C LEU A 180 3.61 36.46 23.61
N SER A 181 2.51 36.33 22.88
CA SER A 181 1.38 35.47 23.24
C SER A 181 1.53 34.13 22.54
N LEU A 182 1.62 33.05 23.31
CA LEU A 182 1.66 31.68 22.81
C LEU A 182 0.38 31.00 23.29
N ARG A 183 -0.42 30.50 22.34
CA ARG A 183 -1.69 29.85 22.63
C ARG A 183 -1.74 28.45 22.04
N LEU A 184 -2.29 27.53 22.82
CA LEU A 184 -2.60 26.16 22.42
C LEU A 184 -4.12 26.02 22.43
N TYR A 185 -4.72 25.64 21.30
CA TYR A 185 -6.19 25.59 21.13
C TYR A 185 -6.87 26.89 21.59
N ASP A 186 -6.34 28.04 21.13
CA ASP A 186 -6.78 29.40 21.48
C ASP A 186 -6.68 29.78 22.97
N GLN A 187 -6.01 28.97 23.80
CA GLN A 187 -5.78 29.24 25.22
C GLN A 187 -4.31 29.53 25.51
N HIS A 188 -4.04 30.52 26.36
CA HIS A 188 -2.66 30.87 26.74
C HIS A 188 -1.93 29.72 27.44
N ILE A 189 -0.70 29.47 27.02
CA ILE A 189 0.17 28.48 27.67
C ILE A 189 0.75 29.03 28.98
N LYS A 190 1.36 28.15 29.79
CA LYS A 190 1.96 28.53 31.08
C LYS A 190 3.02 29.62 30.91
N GLY A 191 2.79 30.77 31.55
CA GLY A 191 3.67 31.94 31.50
C GLY A 191 3.42 32.91 30.35
N SER A 192 2.50 32.60 29.43
CA SER A 192 2.04 33.51 28.40
C SER A 192 1.01 34.51 28.97
N PRO A 193 1.02 35.79 28.56
CA PRO A 193 1.94 36.44 27.61
C PRO A 193 3.32 36.73 28.21
N PHE A 194 4.38 36.49 27.43
CA PHE A 194 5.77 36.74 27.81
C PHE A 194 6.18 38.17 27.44
N ARG A 195 6.97 38.82 28.30
CA ARG A 195 7.53 40.15 28.04
C ARG A 195 8.90 40.01 27.36
N LEU A 196 9.00 40.50 26.14
CA LEU A 196 10.17 40.44 25.29
C LEU A 196 10.85 41.80 25.18
N LYS A 197 12.15 41.87 25.46
CA LYS A 197 12.98 43.08 25.26
C LYS A 197 13.87 42.93 24.03
N VAL A 198 13.72 43.83 23.06
CA VAL A 198 14.49 43.80 21.80
C VAL A 198 15.56 44.88 21.83
N CYS A 199 16.84 44.46 21.77
CA CYS A 199 18.01 45.34 21.91
C CYS A 199 18.83 45.39 20.61
N LYS A 200 19.54 46.50 20.37
CA LYS A 200 20.60 46.59 19.35
C LYS A 200 21.83 45.78 19.77
N SER A 201 22.53 45.22 18.79
CA SER A 201 23.74 44.39 18.97
C SER A 201 24.89 45.08 19.73
N ALA A 202 24.83 46.39 20.01
CA ALA A 202 25.87 47.15 20.70
C ALA A 202 25.78 47.14 22.24
N ASP A 203 24.66 46.71 22.84
CA ASP A 203 24.43 46.80 24.30
C ASP A 203 24.52 45.45 25.06
N ALA A 204 24.96 44.37 24.40
CA ALA A 204 25.19 43.09 25.10
C ALA A 204 26.63 43.06 25.67
N SER A 205 26.82 43.64 26.85
CA SER A 205 28.03 43.40 27.67
C SER A 205 27.76 42.35 28.76
N PRO A 206 28.74 41.48 29.08
CA PRO A 206 28.55 40.37 30.00
C PRO A 206 28.71 40.83 31.44
N THR A 207 27.76 40.47 32.32
CA THR A 207 27.93 40.64 33.77
C THR A 207 27.72 39.33 34.51
N SER A 208 28.81 38.76 35.01
CA SER A 208 28.90 38.36 36.42
C SER A 208 30.35 38.35 36.87
N ASP A 209 30.58 39.15 37.91
CA ASP A 209 31.83 39.39 38.62
C ASP A 209 32.35 38.14 39.35
N GLY A 210 33.64 37.88 39.21
CA GLY A 210 34.41 36.98 40.07
C GLY A 210 35.64 37.72 40.63
N ALA A 211 35.51 38.20 41.86
CA ALA A 211 36.47 39.03 42.58
C ALA A 211 37.90 38.46 42.64
N LYS A 212 38.90 39.29 42.31
CA LYS A 212 40.31 39.06 42.66
C LYS A 212 40.54 39.41 44.13
N LYS A 213 40.77 38.41 44.99
CA LYS A 213 41.60 38.56 46.21
C LYS A 213 42.94 37.88 46.00
N ARG A 214 43.99 38.67 46.26
CA ARG A 214 45.41 38.37 46.08
C ARG A 214 45.95 37.68 47.34
N LEU A 215 46.64 36.55 47.19
CA LEU A 215 47.56 35.97 48.19
C LEU A 215 48.84 35.50 47.47
N LYS A 216 50.00 35.93 47.99
CA LYS A 216 51.36 35.42 47.65
C LYS A 216 51.50 34.03 48.32
N SER A 217 52.29 33.04 47.90
CA SER A 217 53.71 32.98 47.52
C SER A 217 54.03 31.58 46.88
N PRO A 218 55.28 31.05 46.78
CA PRO A 218 55.97 30.80 45.51
C PRO A 218 56.27 29.31 45.22
N GLY A 219 56.70 29.00 43.99
CA GLY A 219 57.43 27.75 43.73
C GLY A 219 57.40 27.24 42.28
N SER A 220 58.56 27.34 41.61
CA SER A 220 59.16 26.35 40.69
C SER A 220 58.26 25.64 39.67
N CYS A 221 58.47 25.86 38.37
CA CYS A 221 59.46 25.12 37.57
C CYS A 221 59.35 25.49 36.08
N HIS A 222 60.48 25.47 35.38
CA HIS A 222 60.62 25.65 33.93
C HIS A 222 59.80 24.59 33.14
N VAL A 223 59.34 24.83 31.91
CA VAL A 223 60.12 24.60 30.67
C VAL A 223 59.41 25.20 29.42
N LYS A 224 60.27 25.78 28.57
CA LYS A 224 60.25 26.24 27.16
C LYS A 224 59.18 25.63 26.22
N GLN A 225 58.42 26.43 25.45
CA GLN A 225 58.74 27.03 24.12
C GLN A 225 58.72 26.05 22.93
N LYS A 226 57.73 26.17 22.03
CA LYS A 226 57.93 26.60 20.60
C LYS A 226 56.64 26.50 19.79
N ALA A 227 56.26 27.64 19.20
CA ALA A 227 55.36 27.74 18.05
C ALA A 227 56.10 27.36 16.75
N ILE A 228 55.37 26.93 15.71
CA ILE A 228 55.61 27.31 14.29
C ILE A 228 54.34 27.04 13.44
N LYS A 229 53.77 28.16 12.99
CA LYS A 229 53.18 28.53 11.69
C LYS A 229 52.32 27.54 10.86
N ARG A 230 51.10 28.01 10.58
CA ARG A 230 50.28 27.74 9.38
C ARG A 230 51.00 28.15 8.08
N PRO A 231 50.47 27.69 6.93
CA PRO A 231 49.94 28.64 5.97
C PRO A 231 48.45 28.44 5.66
N ALA A 232 47.80 29.58 5.41
CA ALA A 232 46.48 29.79 4.79
C ALA A 232 46.55 29.40 3.30
N SER A 233 45.51 29.30 2.48
CA SER A 233 44.04 29.40 2.43
C SER A 233 43.70 29.05 0.97
N MET A 234 42.44 28.71 0.62
CA MET A 234 41.73 29.18 -0.60
C MET A 234 40.36 28.46 -0.71
N TYR A 235 39.29 29.25 -0.60
CA TYR A 235 37.89 29.03 -1.03
C TYR A 235 37.18 27.72 -0.60
N SER A 236 36.28 27.70 0.40
CA SER A 236 34.91 28.25 0.43
C SER A 236 34.06 27.89 -0.80
N THR A 237 33.17 26.91 -0.64
CA THR A 237 31.73 27.06 -0.89
C THR A 237 30.97 26.09 0.03
N GLY A 238 30.02 26.64 0.79
CA GLY A 238 29.31 25.96 1.86
C GLY A 238 28.31 24.91 1.35
N LYS A 239 28.21 23.80 2.09
CA LYS A 239 26.98 23.02 2.17
C LYS A 239 26.39 23.23 3.56
N ARG A 240 25.16 23.75 3.58
CA ARG A 240 24.26 23.68 4.74
C ARG A 240 24.22 22.22 5.19
N LYS A 241 24.45 21.98 6.48
CA LYS A 241 24.08 20.69 7.11
C LYS A 241 22.56 20.69 7.19
N GLU A 242 21.91 20.13 6.18
CA GLU A 242 20.57 19.57 6.36
C GLU A 242 20.72 18.38 7.32
N ASN A 243 19.90 18.33 8.36
CA ASN A 243 19.72 17.10 9.12
C ASN A 243 19.08 16.10 8.14
N PRO A 244 19.73 14.98 7.81
CA PRO A 244 19.15 14.03 6.88
C PRO A 244 17.86 13.50 7.51
N ILE A 245 16.76 13.61 6.77
CA ILE A 245 15.52 12.87 7.08
C ILE A 245 15.94 11.40 7.09
N GLU A 246 15.94 10.74 8.25
CA GLU A 246 16.17 9.30 8.32
C GLU A 246 14.92 8.61 7.73
N ASP A 247 15.10 7.90 6.62
CA ASP A 247 14.09 7.01 6.06
C ASP A 247 14.30 5.58 6.56
N ASP A 248 13.44 4.64 6.14
CA ASP A 248 13.54 3.24 6.60
C ASP A 248 14.69 2.49 5.91
N LEU A 249 15.49 3.14 5.05
CA LEU A 249 16.53 2.47 4.27
C LEU A 249 17.65 1.98 5.18
N ILE A 250 17.94 0.69 5.14
CA ILE A 250 19.10 0.10 5.83
C ILE A 250 20.33 0.23 4.95
N PHE A 251 20.23 -0.21 3.69
CA PHE A 251 21.29 -0.08 2.71
C PHE A 251 20.75 -0.24 1.29
N ARG A 252 21.58 0.16 0.31
CA ARG A 252 21.36 -0.07 -1.11
C ARG A 252 22.59 -0.68 -1.76
N ILE A 253 22.39 -1.58 -2.70
CA ILE A 253 23.48 -2.23 -3.45
C ILE A 253 23.16 -2.22 -4.93
N GLY A 254 24.15 -1.81 -5.72
CA GLY A 254 24.07 -1.83 -7.17
C GLY A 254 24.37 -0.48 -7.78
N THR A 255 24.93 -0.54 -8.98
CA THR A 255 25.14 0.60 -9.86
C THR A 255 24.79 0.17 -11.28
N LYS A 256 24.61 1.15 -12.17
CA LYS A 256 24.34 0.87 -13.58
C LYS A 256 25.54 0.18 -14.23
N GLY A 257 25.31 -0.98 -14.84
CA GLY A 257 26.33 -1.67 -15.61
C GLY A 257 26.03 -3.14 -15.88
N ARG A 258 27.09 -3.89 -16.20
CA ARG A 258 27.02 -5.30 -16.65
C ARG A 258 27.96 -6.22 -15.91
N ASN A 259 28.81 -5.72 -15.02
CA ASN A 259 29.74 -6.53 -14.23
C ASN A 259 29.04 -7.14 -12.99
N LYS A 260 29.80 -7.83 -12.15
CA LYS A 260 29.29 -8.40 -10.89
C LYS A 260 28.87 -7.26 -9.95
N GLY A 261 27.67 -7.34 -9.39
CA GLY A 261 27.12 -6.29 -8.54
C GLY A 261 26.55 -5.09 -9.29
N GLU A 262 26.62 -5.06 -10.63
CA GLU A 262 26.04 -4.00 -11.46
C GLU A 262 24.76 -4.49 -12.14
N PHE A 263 23.84 -3.57 -12.42
CA PHE A 263 22.55 -3.88 -13.03
C PHE A 263 22.22 -3.00 -14.22
N THR A 264 21.54 -3.54 -15.22
CA THR A 264 21.01 -2.76 -16.36
C THR A 264 19.50 -2.65 -16.32
N ASN A 265 18.76 -3.71 -15.98
CA ASN A 265 17.31 -3.65 -15.80
C ASN A 265 16.84 -4.71 -14.81
N LEU A 266 16.79 -4.33 -13.53
CA LEU A 266 16.30 -5.19 -12.45
C LEU A 266 14.81 -5.51 -12.67
N GLN A 267 14.44 -6.75 -12.42
CA GLN A 267 13.05 -7.22 -12.51
C GLN A 267 12.64 -7.89 -11.20
N GLY A 268 12.60 -9.22 -11.17
CA GLY A 268 12.20 -10.00 -10.01
C GLY A 268 13.26 -10.01 -8.92
N VAL A 269 12.77 -10.05 -7.69
CA VAL A 269 13.55 -10.21 -6.47
C VAL A 269 12.97 -11.40 -5.71
N ALA A 270 13.84 -12.27 -5.20
CA ALA A 270 13.46 -13.32 -4.27
C ALA A 270 14.45 -13.38 -3.12
N ALA A 271 13.99 -13.83 -1.97
CA ALA A 271 14.86 -14.17 -0.85
C ALA A 271 14.72 -15.66 -0.53
N SER A 272 15.82 -16.25 -0.08
CA SER A 272 15.84 -17.62 0.42
C SER A 272 15.85 -17.64 1.94
N SER A 273 15.37 -18.74 2.54
CA SER A 273 15.41 -18.98 3.98
C SER A 273 16.83 -19.04 4.55
N VAL A 274 17.84 -19.28 3.71
CA VAL A 274 19.27 -19.33 4.08
C VAL A 274 19.99 -17.99 3.94
N GLY A 275 19.25 -16.87 3.91
CA GLY A 275 19.83 -15.52 3.92
C GLY A 275 20.51 -15.10 2.61
N LYS A 276 19.92 -15.49 1.47
CA LYS A 276 20.34 -15.01 0.15
C LYS A 276 19.24 -14.21 -0.53
N ILE A 277 19.63 -13.11 -1.15
CA ILE A 277 18.81 -12.26 -2.02
C ILE A 277 19.19 -12.57 -3.47
N LEU A 278 18.19 -12.83 -4.32
CA LEU A 278 18.35 -13.14 -5.73
C LEU A 278 17.68 -12.06 -6.55
N ILE A 279 18.40 -11.52 -7.51
CA ILE A 279 17.93 -10.45 -8.40
C ILE A 279 18.02 -10.93 -9.84
N ALA A 280 16.90 -10.92 -10.54
CA ALA A 280 16.87 -11.14 -11.98
C ALA A 280 17.14 -9.82 -12.73
N ASP A 281 18.16 -9.83 -13.58
CA ASP A 281 18.48 -8.71 -14.47
C ASP A 281 18.17 -9.10 -15.91
N SER A 282 17.08 -8.54 -16.42
CA SER A 282 16.53 -8.89 -17.73
C SER A 282 17.45 -8.49 -18.89
N ASN A 283 18.11 -7.33 -18.80
CA ASN A 283 18.92 -6.80 -19.89
C ASN A 283 20.36 -7.33 -19.84
N ASN A 284 20.83 -7.74 -18.67
CA ASN A 284 22.09 -8.49 -18.52
C ASN A 284 21.93 -10.01 -18.65
N GLN A 285 20.69 -10.49 -18.85
CA GLN A 285 20.35 -11.91 -19.03
C GLN A 285 20.94 -12.81 -17.94
N CYS A 286 20.88 -12.37 -16.69
CA CYS A 286 21.49 -13.10 -15.59
C CYS A 286 20.68 -12.99 -14.31
N VAL A 287 20.97 -13.90 -13.38
CA VAL A 287 20.56 -13.79 -11.98
C VAL A 287 21.80 -13.58 -11.13
N GLN A 288 21.73 -12.59 -10.24
CA GLN A 288 22.78 -12.29 -9.28
C GLN A 288 22.30 -12.63 -7.87
N ILE A 289 23.19 -13.22 -7.08
CA ILE A 289 22.92 -13.68 -5.71
C ILE A 289 23.79 -12.87 -4.75
N PHE A 290 23.16 -12.34 -3.72
CA PHE A 290 23.76 -11.59 -2.62
C PHE A 290 23.40 -12.23 -1.29
N SER A 291 24.14 -11.97 -0.22
CA SER A 291 23.68 -12.24 1.16
C SER A 291 22.78 -11.11 1.67
N ASN A 292 22.11 -11.33 2.80
CA ASN A 292 21.25 -10.31 3.43
C ASN A 292 22.00 -9.03 3.85
N ASP A 293 23.33 -9.07 4.01
CA ASP A 293 24.17 -7.89 4.26
C ASP A 293 24.64 -7.20 2.95
N GLY A 294 24.17 -7.67 1.79
CA GLY A 294 24.46 -7.07 0.49
C GLY A 294 25.75 -7.54 -0.19
N GLN A 295 26.51 -8.48 0.38
CA GLN A 295 27.71 -8.99 -0.27
C GLN A 295 27.37 -9.85 -1.50
N PHE A 296 28.01 -9.57 -2.62
CA PHE A 296 27.90 -10.40 -3.84
C PHE A 296 28.43 -11.82 -3.59
N LYS A 297 27.64 -12.84 -3.96
CA LYS A 297 28.00 -14.26 -3.80
C LYS A 297 28.20 -14.97 -5.13
N ASN A 298 27.24 -14.84 -6.04
CA ASN A 298 27.30 -15.56 -7.32
C ASN A 298 26.54 -14.82 -8.42
N ARG A 299 26.86 -15.14 -9.67
CA ARG A 299 26.13 -14.72 -10.86
C ARG A 299 26.17 -15.83 -11.89
N PHE A 300 25.01 -16.13 -12.47
CA PHE A 300 24.88 -17.10 -13.54
C PHE A 300 23.83 -16.65 -14.56
N GLY A 301 23.82 -17.30 -15.71
CA GLY A 301 23.00 -16.94 -16.85
C GLY A 301 23.86 -16.68 -18.08
N VAL A 302 23.52 -17.33 -19.18
CA VAL A 302 24.16 -17.14 -20.48
C VAL A 302 23.08 -16.63 -21.43
N ARG A 303 23.37 -15.55 -22.16
CA ARG A 303 22.41 -15.02 -23.13
C ARG A 303 22.10 -16.06 -24.20
N GLY A 304 20.81 -16.29 -24.46
CA GLY A 304 20.38 -17.08 -25.61
C GLY A 304 18.99 -17.71 -25.46
N ARG A 305 18.67 -18.58 -26.42
CA ARG A 305 17.35 -19.18 -26.61
C ARG A 305 17.35 -20.71 -26.55
N SER A 306 18.40 -21.29 -25.98
CA SER A 306 18.50 -22.73 -25.73
C SER A 306 18.19 -23.04 -24.26
N PRO A 307 17.82 -24.28 -23.89
CA PRO A 307 17.70 -24.69 -22.49
C PRO A 307 18.96 -24.32 -21.68
N GLY A 308 18.77 -23.75 -20.49
CA GLY A 308 19.85 -23.24 -19.64
C GLY A 308 20.36 -21.83 -19.98
N GLN A 309 19.95 -21.26 -21.12
CA GLN A 309 20.21 -19.87 -21.47
C GLN A 309 19.02 -18.98 -21.04
N LEU A 310 19.30 -17.69 -20.89
CA LEU A 310 18.33 -16.66 -20.52
C LEU A 310 18.28 -15.59 -21.63
N GLN A 311 17.08 -15.18 -22.04
CA GLN A 311 16.87 -14.14 -23.04
C GLN A 311 16.31 -12.87 -22.40
N ARG A 312 15.25 -12.99 -21.61
CA ARG A 312 14.70 -11.88 -20.81
C ARG A 312 14.17 -12.42 -19.47
N PRO A 313 15.07 -12.77 -18.53
CA PRO A 313 14.67 -13.23 -17.21
C PRO A 313 13.94 -12.12 -16.47
N THR A 314 12.78 -12.44 -15.89
CA THR A 314 11.89 -11.47 -15.22
C THR A 314 11.70 -11.88 -13.78
N GLY A 315 10.77 -12.79 -13.48
CA GLY A 315 10.57 -13.32 -12.14
C GLY A 315 11.65 -14.31 -11.73
N VAL A 316 11.99 -14.28 -10.45
CA VAL A 316 12.83 -15.27 -9.78
C VAL A 316 12.12 -15.71 -8.51
N ALA A 317 12.21 -16.99 -8.17
CA ALA A 317 11.75 -17.56 -6.90
C ALA A 317 12.74 -18.62 -6.43
N VAL A 318 12.72 -18.92 -5.13
CA VAL A 318 13.53 -20.00 -4.54
C VAL A 318 12.60 -21.07 -4.02
N HIS A 319 12.73 -22.28 -4.55
CA HIS A 319 11.98 -23.43 -4.07
C HIS A 319 12.57 -23.91 -2.73
N PRO A 320 11.78 -24.48 -1.79
CA PRO A 320 12.27 -24.92 -0.48
C PRO A 320 13.48 -25.88 -0.50
N ASN A 321 13.66 -26.64 -1.59
CA ASN A 321 14.83 -27.51 -1.80
C ASN A 321 16.12 -26.76 -2.22
N GLY A 322 16.05 -25.43 -2.36
CA GLY A 322 17.16 -24.56 -2.78
C GLY A 322 17.26 -24.33 -4.30
N ASP A 323 16.40 -24.94 -5.11
CA ASP A 323 16.37 -24.67 -6.55
C ASP A 323 15.90 -23.24 -6.84
N ILE A 324 16.48 -22.62 -7.86
CA ILE A 324 16.17 -21.27 -8.33
C ILE A 324 15.28 -21.38 -9.57
N ILE A 325 14.09 -20.81 -9.49
CA ILE A 325 13.09 -20.84 -10.54
C ILE A 325 13.06 -19.48 -11.23
N ILE A 326 13.20 -19.46 -12.55
CA ILE A 326 13.32 -18.22 -13.34
C ILE A 326 12.31 -18.20 -14.47
N ALA A 327 11.45 -17.19 -14.49
CA ALA A 327 10.55 -16.91 -15.61
C ALA A 327 11.27 -16.11 -16.70
N ASP A 328 11.30 -16.65 -17.92
CA ASP A 328 11.91 -15.98 -19.07
C ASP A 328 10.84 -15.52 -20.05
N TYR A 329 10.63 -14.21 -20.13
CA TYR A 329 9.53 -13.63 -20.88
C TYR A 329 9.65 -13.88 -22.39
N ASP A 330 10.86 -13.73 -22.93
CA ASP A 330 11.10 -13.81 -24.37
C ASP A 330 11.27 -15.27 -24.84
N ASN A 331 11.87 -16.13 -24.01
CA ASN A 331 11.95 -17.57 -24.29
C ASN A 331 10.61 -18.29 -24.03
N LYS A 332 9.70 -17.70 -23.25
CA LYS A 332 8.35 -18.21 -22.98
C LYS A 332 8.35 -19.58 -22.28
N TRP A 333 9.27 -19.75 -21.33
CA TRP A 333 9.29 -20.89 -20.43
C TRP A 333 9.79 -20.45 -19.05
N VAL A 334 9.68 -21.37 -18.09
CA VAL A 334 10.30 -21.23 -16.77
C VAL A 334 11.44 -22.22 -16.67
N SER A 335 12.62 -21.74 -16.28
CA SER A 335 13.82 -22.54 -16.10
C SER A 335 14.04 -22.84 -14.62
N ILE A 336 14.47 -24.06 -14.31
CA ILE A 336 14.82 -24.52 -12.96
C ILE A 336 16.32 -24.73 -12.92
N PHE A 337 16.98 -24.03 -12.00
CA PHE A 337 18.41 -24.13 -11.74
C PHE A 337 18.64 -24.66 -10.32
N SER A 338 19.76 -25.33 -10.08
CA SER A 338 20.23 -25.60 -8.72
C SER A 338 20.72 -24.31 -8.04
N SER A 339 20.93 -24.37 -6.73
CA SER A 339 21.39 -23.24 -5.91
C SER A 339 22.77 -22.68 -6.31
N ASP A 340 23.58 -23.47 -7.04
CA ASP A 340 24.88 -23.06 -7.62
C ASP A 340 24.75 -22.48 -9.05
N GLY A 341 23.55 -22.46 -9.62
CA GLY A 341 23.26 -21.87 -10.93
C GLY A 341 23.42 -22.83 -12.13
N LYS A 342 23.43 -24.16 -11.90
CA LYS A 342 23.42 -25.14 -12.99
C LYS A 342 21.99 -25.43 -13.44
N PHE A 343 21.78 -25.49 -14.75
CA PHE A 343 20.48 -25.78 -15.33
C PHE A 343 20.06 -27.23 -15.02
N LYS A 344 18.82 -27.43 -14.56
CA LYS A 344 18.23 -28.74 -14.30
C LYS A 344 17.19 -29.09 -15.34
N SER A 345 16.16 -28.25 -15.49
CA SER A 345 15.04 -28.51 -16.38
C SER A 345 14.31 -27.22 -16.75
N LYS A 346 13.36 -27.33 -17.70
CA LYS A 346 12.45 -26.23 -18.06
C LYS A 346 11.01 -26.73 -18.11
N ILE A 347 10.06 -25.86 -17.78
CA ILE A 347 8.63 -26.14 -17.75
C ILE A 347 7.84 -25.07 -18.51
N GLY A 348 6.58 -25.35 -18.84
CA GLY A 348 5.67 -24.38 -19.48
C GLY A 348 5.97 -24.08 -20.96
N SER A 349 6.98 -24.71 -21.55
CA SER A 349 7.33 -24.58 -22.97
C SER A 349 6.13 -24.87 -23.87
N GLY A 350 5.77 -23.92 -24.75
CA GLY A 350 4.62 -24.03 -25.65
C GLY A 350 3.26 -23.73 -25.01
N LYS A 351 3.21 -23.49 -23.69
CA LYS A 351 1.98 -23.09 -22.97
C LYS A 351 2.01 -21.61 -22.58
N LEU A 352 3.19 -21.09 -22.27
CA LEU A 352 3.38 -19.70 -21.84
C LEU A 352 3.57 -18.76 -23.05
N MET A 353 3.09 -17.54 -22.93
CA MET A 353 3.13 -16.48 -23.94
C MET A 353 4.06 -15.33 -23.56
N GLY A 354 4.17 -15.03 -22.26
CA GLY A 354 5.06 -14.00 -21.72
C GLY A 354 5.06 -14.02 -20.20
N PRO A 355 5.72 -15.01 -19.56
CA PRO A 355 5.76 -15.12 -18.11
C PRO A 355 6.55 -13.97 -17.49
N LYS A 356 6.03 -13.39 -16.40
CA LYS A 356 6.69 -12.37 -15.58
C LYS A 356 6.93 -12.89 -14.17
N GLY A 357 5.90 -12.87 -13.32
CA GLY A 357 5.99 -13.34 -11.95
C GLY A 357 6.17 -14.84 -11.85
N VAL A 358 6.97 -15.27 -10.89
CA VAL A 358 7.02 -16.66 -10.46
C VAL A 358 7.11 -16.71 -8.94
N SER A 359 6.36 -17.62 -8.33
CA SER A 359 6.40 -17.91 -6.91
C SER A 359 6.29 -19.42 -6.70
N VAL A 360 6.59 -19.88 -5.48
CA VAL A 360 6.49 -21.29 -5.10
C VAL A 360 5.54 -21.37 -3.90
N ASP A 361 4.55 -22.24 -4.00
CA ASP A 361 3.58 -22.49 -2.93
C ASP A 361 4.17 -23.42 -1.86
N ARG A 362 3.43 -23.63 -0.75
CA ARG A 362 3.90 -24.50 0.35
C ARG A 362 3.98 -25.98 -0.02
N ASN A 363 3.28 -26.40 -1.06
CA ASN A 363 3.31 -27.76 -1.59
C ASN A 363 4.44 -27.96 -2.62
N GLY A 364 5.21 -26.92 -2.93
CA GLY A 364 6.26 -26.94 -3.95
C GLY A 364 5.75 -26.73 -5.38
N HIS A 365 4.48 -26.39 -5.58
CA HIS A 365 3.98 -25.98 -6.88
C HIS A 365 4.59 -24.64 -7.30
N ILE A 366 4.85 -24.53 -8.60
CA ILE A 366 5.41 -23.34 -9.23
C ILE A 366 4.25 -22.56 -9.84
N ILE A 367 3.97 -21.38 -9.27
CA ILE A 367 2.95 -20.45 -9.74
C ILE A 367 3.61 -19.48 -10.70
N VAL A 368 3.07 -19.38 -11.91
CA VAL A 368 3.63 -18.58 -13.00
C VAL A 368 2.58 -17.59 -13.47
N VAL A 369 2.88 -16.30 -13.33
CA VAL A 369 2.05 -15.22 -13.84
C VAL A 369 2.41 -14.97 -15.29
N ASP A 370 1.51 -15.33 -16.20
CA ASP A 370 1.68 -15.05 -17.62
C ASP A 370 1.03 -13.72 -17.97
N ASN A 371 1.87 -12.70 -18.02
CA ASN A 371 1.49 -11.33 -18.29
C ASN A 371 0.82 -11.19 -19.67
N LYS A 372 1.36 -11.86 -20.69
CA LYS A 372 0.89 -11.69 -22.08
C LYS A 372 -0.41 -12.45 -22.36
N SER A 373 -0.62 -13.61 -21.72
CA SER A 373 -1.91 -14.31 -21.79
C SER A 373 -2.92 -13.89 -20.72
N CYS A 374 -2.55 -12.97 -19.82
CA CYS A 374 -3.39 -12.45 -18.74
C CYS A 374 -4.01 -13.57 -17.88
N CYS A 375 -3.20 -14.54 -17.49
CA CYS A 375 -3.60 -15.65 -16.64
C CYS A 375 -2.45 -16.14 -15.77
N VAL A 376 -2.78 -16.95 -14.79
CA VAL A 376 -1.84 -17.58 -13.86
C VAL A 376 -1.90 -19.08 -14.06
N PHE A 377 -0.74 -19.71 -14.11
CA PHE A 377 -0.58 -21.16 -14.23
C PHE A 377 0.02 -21.72 -12.95
N ILE A 378 -0.46 -22.88 -12.51
CA ILE A 378 0.14 -23.64 -11.41
C ILE A 378 0.73 -24.92 -11.97
N PHE A 379 2.03 -25.13 -11.81
CA PHE A 379 2.75 -26.31 -12.27
C PHE A 379 3.26 -27.12 -11.10
N GLN A 380 3.30 -28.44 -11.25
CA GLN A 380 4.18 -29.29 -10.45
C GLN A 380 5.65 -29.06 -10.83
N PRO A 381 6.62 -29.34 -9.95
CA PRO A 381 8.05 -29.25 -10.27
C PRO A 381 8.49 -30.05 -11.51
N ASN A 382 7.78 -31.14 -11.83
CA ASN A 382 8.01 -31.95 -13.02
C ASN A 382 7.47 -31.31 -14.33
N GLY A 383 6.81 -30.15 -14.24
CA GLY A 383 6.23 -29.42 -15.37
C GLY A 383 4.79 -29.80 -15.75
N LYS A 384 4.15 -30.74 -15.04
CA LYS A 384 2.72 -31.04 -15.22
C LYS A 384 1.89 -29.84 -14.78
N LEU A 385 0.91 -29.46 -15.61
CA LEU A 385 -0.03 -28.39 -15.29
C LEU A 385 -1.06 -28.92 -14.28
N VAL A 386 -1.25 -28.20 -13.18
CA VAL A 386 -2.26 -28.47 -12.14
C VAL A 386 -3.54 -27.73 -12.50
N THR A 387 -3.46 -26.39 -12.57
CA THR A 387 -4.60 -25.52 -12.90
C THR A 387 -4.12 -24.27 -13.63
N LYS A 388 -5.07 -23.59 -14.27
CA LYS A 388 -4.89 -22.31 -14.95
C LYS A 388 -6.15 -21.49 -14.72
N PHE A 389 -5.98 -20.24 -14.28
CA PHE A 389 -7.09 -19.32 -14.07
C PHE A 389 -6.74 -17.91 -14.58
N GLY A 390 -7.78 -17.09 -14.80
CA GLY A 390 -7.63 -15.76 -15.39
C GLY A 390 -7.89 -15.73 -16.90
N SER A 391 -8.42 -14.60 -17.35
CA SER A 391 -8.53 -14.22 -18.76
C SER A 391 -8.36 -12.71 -18.89
N ARG A 392 -8.15 -12.20 -20.11
CA ARG A 392 -7.97 -10.75 -20.32
C ARG A 392 -9.26 -9.99 -20.00
N GLY A 393 -9.16 -8.96 -19.16
CA GLY A 393 -10.27 -8.05 -18.84
C GLY A 393 -10.08 -7.34 -17.50
N ASN A 394 -11.14 -6.70 -17.02
CA ASN A 394 -11.16 -5.90 -15.79
C ASN A 394 -12.04 -6.50 -14.68
N GLY A 395 -12.77 -7.59 -14.96
CA GLY A 395 -13.54 -8.32 -13.95
C GLY A 395 -12.66 -8.96 -12.88
N ASP A 396 -13.28 -9.42 -11.80
CA ASP A 396 -12.57 -9.94 -10.61
C ASP A 396 -11.75 -11.20 -10.90
N LYS A 397 -12.28 -12.09 -11.76
CA LYS A 397 -11.58 -13.29 -12.26
C LYS A 397 -10.74 -13.04 -13.51
N GLN A 398 -10.63 -11.80 -13.98
CA GLN A 398 -9.86 -11.43 -15.18
C GLN A 398 -8.58 -10.68 -14.79
N PHE A 399 -7.67 -10.46 -15.72
CA PHE A 399 -6.47 -9.66 -15.51
C PHE A 399 -6.18 -8.77 -16.72
N ALA A 400 -5.50 -7.65 -16.48
CA ALA A 400 -4.96 -6.79 -17.50
C ALA A 400 -3.45 -6.61 -17.24
N GLY A 401 -2.66 -7.50 -17.82
CA GLY A 401 -1.21 -7.51 -17.63
C GLY A 401 -0.80 -7.86 -16.19
N PRO A 402 -1.19 -9.02 -15.64
CA PRO A 402 -0.79 -9.40 -14.29
C PRO A 402 0.74 -9.48 -14.22
N HIS A 403 1.32 -9.11 -13.07
CA HIS A 403 2.75 -8.81 -12.97
C HIS A 403 3.53 -9.81 -12.11
N PHE A 404 3.44 -9.72 -10.78
CA PHE A 404 4.09 -10.63 -9.84
C PHE A 404 3.06 -11.37 -8.99
N ALA A 405 3.51 -12.44 -8.33
CA ALA A 405 2.70 -13.19 -7.39
C ALA A 405 3.48 -13.51 -6.11
N ALA A 406 2.75 -13.60 -5.00
CA ALA A 406 3.22 -14.12 -3.72
C ALA A 406 2.23 -15.17 -3.19
N VAL A 407 2.67 -15.95 -2.21
CA VAL A 407 1.84 -16.96 -1.54
C VAL A 407 1.90 -16.71 -0.04
N ASN A 408 0.74 -16.67 0.62
CA ASN A 408 0.66 -16.45 2.06
C ASN A 408 0.72 -17.76 2.88
N SER A 409 0.50 -17.66 4.19
CA SER A 409 0.48 -18.81 5.10
C SER A 409 -0.64 -19.81 4.83
N ASN A 410 -1.77 -19.36 4.29
CA ASN A 410 -2.93 -20.18 3.92
C ASN A 410 -2.82 -20.80 2.51
N ASN A 411 -1.68 -20.65 1.85
CA ASN A 411 -1.46 -21.07 0.46
C ASN A 411 -2.34 -20.34 -0.57
N GLU A 412 -2.81 -19.14 -0.22
CA GLU A 412 -3.53 -18.25 -1.13
C GLU A 412 -2.52 -17.50 -2.01
N ILE A 413 -2.90 -17.31 -3.27
CA ILE A 413 -2.10 -16.73 -4.32
C ILE A 413 -2.51 -15.27 -4.49
N ILE A 414 -1.58 -14.37 -4.21
CA ILE A 414 -1.80 -12.92 -4.29
C ILE A 414 -1.10 -12.40 -5.53
N VAL A 415 -1.84 -11.75 -6.42
CA VAL A 415 -1.37 -11.34 -7.75
C VAL A 415 -1.60 -9.85 -7.94
N THR A 416 -0.58 -9.14 -8.39
CA THR A 416 -0.69 -7.73 -8.79
C THR A 416 -1.18 -7.61 -10.23
N ASP A 417 -2.23 -6.82 -10.44
CA ASP A 417 -2.87 -6.61 -11.74
C ASP A 417 -2.52 -5.22 -12.27
N PHE A 418 -1.44 -5.16 -13.05
CA PHE A 418 -0.75 -3.91 -13.41
C PHE A 418 -1.67 -2.87 -14.06
N HIS A 419 -2.40 -3.22 -15.12
CA HIS A 419 -3.25 -2.24 -15.81
C HIS A 419 -4.63 -2.05 -15.18
N ASN A 420 -5.02 -2.91 -14.22
CA ASN A 420 -6.26 -2.74 -13.46
C ASN A 420 -6.02 -2.10 -12.08
N HIS A 421 -4.79 -1.67 -11.77
CA HIS A 421 -4.46 -0.90 -10.56
C HIS A 421 -4.94 -1.57 -9.26
N SER A 422 -4.88 -2.89 -9.19
CA SER A 422 -5.42 -3.66 -8.08
C SER A 422 -4.59 -4.89 -7.77
N VAL A 423 -4.84 -5.46 -6.60
CA VAL A 423 -4.29 -6.74 -6.15
C VAL A 423 -5.45 -7.71 -5.98
N LYS A 424 -5.26 -8.94 -6.45
CA LYS A 424 -6.27 -9.99 -6.43
C LYS A 424 -5.73 -11.22 -5.73
N VAL A 425 -6.56 -11.80 -4.85
CA VAL A 425 -6.22 -12.97 -4.04
C VAL A 425 -7.08 -14.14 -4.49
N PHE A 426 -6.45 -15.30 -4.63
CA PHE A 426 -7.07 -16.54 -5.05
C PHE A 426 -6.69 -17.65 -4.06
N ASN A 427 -7.53 -18.67 -3.89
CA ASN A 427 -7.14 -19.86 -3.14
C ASN A 427 -6.15 -20.73 -3.95
N SER A 428 -5.70 -21.83 -3.35
CA SER A 428 -4.75 -22.76 -3.99
C SER A 428 -5.27 -23.43 -5.27
N ASP A 429 -6.58 -23.49 -5.45
CA ASP A 429 -7.23 -24.07 -6.64
C ASP A 429 -7.44 -23.04 -7.76
N GLY A 430 -7.17 -21.75 -7.48
CA GLY A 430 -7.30 -20.65 -8.43
C GLY A 430 -8.67 -19.98 -8.41
N GLU A 431 -9.47 -20.19 -7.36
CA GLU A 431 -10.75 -19.51 -7.17
C GLU A 431 -10.55 -18.16 -6.51
N PHE A 432 -11.24 -17.15 -7.02
CA PHE A 432 -11.17 -15.77 -6.54
C PHE A 432 -11.71 -15.66 -5.11
N GLN A 433 -10.95 -14.99 -4.25
CA GLN A 433 -11.31 -14.72 -2.85
C GLN A 433 -11.64 -13.24 -2.65
N LEU A 434 -10.69 -12.35 -2.94
CA LEU A 434 -10.87 -10.91 -2.76
C LEU A 434 -10.04 -10.08 -3.74
N LYS A 435 -10.44 -8.82 -3.88
CA LYS A 435 -9.76 -7.79 -4.65
C LYS A 435 -9.68 -6.53 -3.80
N PHE A 436 -8.53 -5.88 -3.80
CA PHE A 436 -8.36 -4.56 -3.19
C PHE A 436 -7.49 -3.67 -4.06
N GLY A 437 -7.55 -2.37 -3.78
CA GLY A 437 -6.90 -1.33 -4.56
C GLY A 437 -7.72 -0.82 -5.75
N SER A 438 -7.47 0.43 -6.08
CA SER A 438 -8.03 1.14 -7.22
C SER A 438 -7.01 2.13 -7.77
N ASN A 439 -7.25 2.67 -8.97
CA ASN A 439 -6.34 3.64 -9.56
C ASN A 439 -6.29 4.94 -8.74
N GLY A 440 -5.09 5.42 -8.42
CA GLY A 440 -4.89 6.72 -7.77
C GLY A 440 -3.59 6.81 -6.95
N GLU A 441 -3.50 7.88 -6.16
CA GLU A 441 -2.31 8.25 -5.38
C GLU A 441 -2.57 8.22 -3.85
N GLY A 442 -3.82 8.01 -3.42
CA GLY A 442 -4.20 7.94 -2.01
C GLY A 442 -3.80 6.63 -1.33
N ASN A 443 -4.09 6.53 -0.04
CA ASN A 443 -3.87 5.30 0.75
C ASN A 443 -4.68 4.13 0.17
N GLY A 444 -4.01 3.02 -0.07
CA GLY A 444 -4.61 1.84 -0.67
C GLY A 444 -4.96 1.97 -2.15
N GLN A 445 -4.60 3.07 -2.80
CA GLN A 445 -4.69 3.22 -4.25
C GLN A 445 -3.34 2.91 -4.91
N PHE A 446 -3.38 2.48 -6.17
CA PHE A 446 -2.19 2.11 -6.92
C PHE A 446 -2.13 2.80 -8.28
N ASN A 447 -0.93 3.04 -8.77
CA ASN A 447 -0.67 3.35 -10.16
C ASN A 447 0.26 2.28 -10.73
N ALA A 448 -0.35 1.23 -11.28
CA ALA A 448 0.35 0.09 -11.86
C ALA A 448 1.21 -0.71 -10.85
N PRO A 449 0.59 -1.49 -9.95
CA PRO A 449 1.31 -2.27 -8.94
C PRO A 449 2.17 -3.37 -9.59
N THR A 450 3.36 -3.61 -9.03
CA THR A 450 4.34 -4.58 -9.54
C THR A 450 4.65 -5.65 -8.51
N GLY A 451 5.73 -5.53 -7.74
CA GLY A 451 6.19 -6.53 -6.79
C GLY A 451 5.21 -6.72 -5.63
N VAL A 452 5.09 -7.96 -5.15
CA VAL A 452 4.27 -8.29 -3.99
C VAL A 452 4.97 -9.33 -3.14
N ALA A 453 4.89 -9.20 -1.82
CA ALA A 453 5.35 -10.17 -0.83
C ALA A 453 4.35 -10.24 0.33
N VAL A 454 4.44 -11.30 1.14
CA VAL A 454 3.60 -11.49 2.32
C VAL A 454 4.49 -11.83 3.50
N ASP A 455 4.28 -11.14 4.62
CA ASP A 455 5.03 -11.41 5.86
C ASP A 455 4.45 -12.57 6.68
N ALA A 456 5.11 -12.87 7.80
CA ALA A 456 4.69 -13.95 8.69
C ALA A 456 3.35 -13.68 9.40
N ASN A 457 2.98 -12.40 9.54
CA ASN A 457 1.72 -11.96 10.13
C ASN A 457 0.57 -11.96 9.12
N GLY A 458 0.86 -12.23 7.84
CA GLY A 458 -0.11 -12.23 6.75
C GLY A 458 -0.32 -10.85 6.11
N ASN A 459 0.50 -9.86 6.45
CA ASN A 459 0.45 -8.55 5.81
C ASN A 459 1.01 -8.63 4.38
N ILE A 460 0.35 -7.94 3.46
CA ILE A 460 0.69 -7.91 2.04
C ILE A 460 1.46 -6.62 1.75
N ILE A 461 2.68 -6.75 1.25
CA ILE A 461 3.55 -5.61 0.91
C ILE A 461 3.61 -5.49 -0.61
N VAL A 462 3.26 -4.33 -1.15
CA VAL A 462 3.09 -4.10 -2.59
C VAL A 462 3.95 -2.93 -3.04
N ALA A 463 4.77 -3.16 -4.06
CA ALA A 463 5.47 -2.11 -4.80
C ALA A 463 4.51 -1.46 -5.81
N ASP A 464 4.43 -0.14 -5.75
CA ASP A 464 3.55 0.67 -6.60
C ASP A 464 4.43 1.42 -7.61
N TRP A 465 4.54 0.87 -8.83
CA TRP A 465 5.55 1.30 -9.80
C TRP A 465 5.35 2.74 -10.27
N GLY A 466 4.11 3.12 -10.57
CA GLY A 466 3.77 4.45 -11.08
C GLY A 466 3.85 5.54 -10.02
N ASN A 467 3.52 5.22 -8.76
CA ASN A 467 3.64 6.16 -7.64
C ASN A 467 5.01 6.09 -6.95
N SER A 468 5.91 5.20 -7.39
CA SER A 468 7.27 5.04 -6.86
C SER A 468 7.35 4.90 -5.33
N ARG A 469 6.48 4.06 -4.77
CA ARG A 469 6.35 3.83 -3.32
C ARG A 469 6.10 2.35 -3.01
N ILE A 470 6.14 2.02 -1.72
CA ILE A 470 5.76 0.70 -1.21
C ILE A 470 4.67 0.87 -0.17
N GLN A 471 3.60 0.08 -0.30
CA GLN A 471 2.45 0.07 0.60
C GLN A 471 2.33 -1.28 1.32
N VAL A 472 1.88 -1.24 2.57
CA VAL A 472 1.64 -2.41 3.42
C VAL A 472 0.15 -2.49 3.74
N PHE A 473 -0.40 -3.69 3.63
CA PHE A 473 -1.82 -4.00 3.85
C PHE A 473 -1.95 -5.18 4.79
N ASP A 474 -3.07 -5.30 5.48
CA ASP A 474 -3.41 -6.56 6.15
C ASP A 474 -3.83 -7.65 5.15
N GLY A 475 -4.01 -8.88 5.62
CA GLY A 475 -4.42 -10.02 4.78
C GLY A 475 -5.80 -9.85 4.13
N SER A 476 -6.61 -8.87 4.55
CA SER A 476 -7.91 -8.55 3.96
C SER A 476 -7.86 -7.42 2.93
N GLY A 477 -6.69 -6.80 2.72
CA GLY A 477 -6.49 -5.69 1.80
C GLY A 477 -6.74 -4.31 2.38
N SER A 478 -6.86 -4.17 3.70
CA SER A 478 -6.95 -2.86 4.36
C SER A 478 -5.56 -2.23 4.49
N PHE A 479 -5.45 -0.95 4.16
CA PHE A 479 -4.17 -0.21 4.22
C PHE A 479 -3.68 -0.09 5.67
N LEU A 480 -2.39 -0.37 5.88
CA LEU A 480 -1.73 -0.22 7.18
C LEU A 480 -0.77 0.96 7.18
N SER A 481 0.19 0.98 6.25
CA SER A 481 1.24 1.99 6.24
C SER A 481 1.96 2.06 4.89
N TYR A 482 2.78 3.10 4.74
CA TYR A 482 3.84 3.13 3.72
C TYR A 482 5.16 2.70 4.37
N ILE A 483 6.04 2.11 3.58
CA ILE A 483 7.47 2.08 3.93
C ILE A 483 8.05 3.45 3.59
N ASN A 484 8.73 4.11 4.54
CA ASN A 484 9.28 5.44 4.31
C ASN A 484 10.48 5.35 3.36
N THR A 485 10.30 5.85 2.14
CA THR A 485 11.33 5.92 1.10
C THR A 485 11.65 7.37 0.71
N SER A 486 11.40 8.33 1.59
CA SER A 486 11.46 9.77 1.24
C SER A 486 12.88 10.31 1.09
N ALA A 487 13.86 9.79 1.83
CA ALA A 487 15.23 10.30 1.79
C ALA A 487 16.01 9.77 0.57
N ASP A 488 15.82 8.50 0.21
CA ASP A 488 16.29 7.92 -1.05
C ASP A 488 15.11 7.33 -1.86
N PRO A 489 14.43 8.18 -2.68
CA PRO A 489 13.25 7.79 -3.45
C PRO A 489 13.49 6.62 -4.40
N LEU A 490 12.46 5.78 -4.53
CA LEU A 490 12.41 4.74 -5.55
C LEU A 490 12.11 5.36 -6.92
N TYR A 491 12.60 4.74 -7.99
CA TYR A 491 12.16 5.07 -9.35
C TYR A 491 11.78 3.80 -10.09
N GLY A 492 10.47 3.59 -10.25
CA GLY A 492 9.93 2.39 -10.88
C GLY A 492 10.30 1.11 -10.12
N PRO A 493 9.84 0.92 -8.87
CA PRO A 493 10.06 -0.32 -8.12
C PRO A 493 9.45 -1.51 -8.86
N GLN A 494 10.22 -2.61 -8.96
CA GLN A 494 9.84 -3.83 -9.69
C GLN A 494 9.51 -4.95 -8.69
N GLY A 495 10.30 -6.03 -8.67
CA GLY A 495 10.14 -7.13 -7.74
C GLY A 495 10.41 -6.72 -6.30
N LEU A 496 9.70 -7.37 -5.39
CA LEU A 496 9.78 -7.15 -3.95
C LEU A 496 9.76 -8.52 -3.26
N ALA A 497 10.58 -8.70 -2.23
CA ALA A 497 10.59 -9.90 -1.39
C ALA A 497 10.87 -9.55 0.08
N LEU A 498 10.57 -10.47 0.97
CA LEU A 498 10.98 -10.41 2.38
C LEU A 498 12.19 -11.30 2.61
N THR A 499 13.23 -10.74 3.21
CA THR A 499 14.42 -11.49 3.59
C THR A 499 14.15 -12.38 4.80
N SER A 500 15.02 -13.37 5.03
CA SER A 500 14.89 -14.31 6.15
C SER A 500 15.00 -13.64 7.53
N ASP A 501 15.56 -12.44 7.61
CA ASP A 501 15.66 -11.59 8.80
C ASP A 501 14.53 -10.53 8.88
N GLY A 502 13.52 -10.62 8.01
CA GLY A 502 12.29 -9.83 8.11
C GLY A 502 12.32 -8.46 7.43
N HIS A 503 13.36 -8.15 6.65
CA HIS A 503 13.47 -6.88 5.92
C HIS A 503 12.81 -6.95 4.55
N VAL A 504 12.34 -5.80 4.06
CA VAL A 504 11.80 -5.68 2.70
C VAL A 504 12.93 -5.36 1.74
N VAL A 505 13.12 -6.21 0.73
CA VAL A 505 14.04 -5.94 -0.38
C VAL A 505 13.25 -5.63 -1.65
N VAL A 506 13.57 -4.52 -2.30
CA VAL A 506 12.92 -4.07 -3.54
C VAL A 506 13.95 -3.80 -4.63
N ALA A 507 13.61 -4.16 -5.87
CA ALA A 507 14.37 -3.77 -7.05
C ALA A 507 13.99 -2.35 -7.48
N ASP A 508 14.89 -1.39 -7.27
CA ASP A 508 14.75 -0.01 -7.72
C ASP A 508 15.35 0.13 -9.13
N SER A 509 14.51 -0.15 -10.14
CA SER A 509 14.97 -0.31 -11.52
C SER A 509 15.53 0.97 -12.13
N GLY A 510 14.94 2.13 -11.83
CA GLY A 510 15.42 3.43 -12.31
C GLY A 510 16.79 3.82 -11.75
N ASN A 511 17.05 3.46 -10.48
CA ASN A 511 18.33 3.71 -9.83
C ASN A 511 19.36 2.59 -10.02
N HIS A 512 19.02 1.52 -10.74
CA HIS A 512 19.90 0.38 -11.03
C HIS A 512 20.48 -0.27 -9.76
N CYS A 513 19.68 -0.37 -8.70
CA CYS A 513 20.07 -0.97 -7.43
C CYS A 513 18.90 -1.71 -6.78
N PHE A 514 19.18 -2.58 -5.82
CA PHE A 514 18.17 -3.02 -4.88
C PHE A 514 18.35 -2.28 -3.55
N LYS A 515 17.23 -1.99 -2.90
CA LYS A 515 17.17 -1.30 -1.61
C LYS A 515 16.57 -2.24 -0.57
N VAL A 516 17.13 -2.21 0.64
CA VAL A 516 16.65 -3.01 1.76
C VAL A 516 16.16 -2.06 2.85
N TYR A 517 14.90 -2.22 3.23
CA TYR A 517 14.22 -1.36 4.18
C TYR A 517 13.95 -2.10 5.49
N ARG A 518 14.03 -1.34 6.58
CA ARG A 518 13.52 -1.77 7.88
C ARG A 518 12.01 -1.93 7.76
N TYR A 519 11.54 -3.09 8.18
CA TYR A 519 10.13 -3.40 8.22
C TYR A 519 9.84 -4.02 9.57
N LEU A 520 9.08 -3.30 10.39
CA LEU A 520 8.64 -3.77 11.70
C LEU A 520 7.33 -4.54 11.46
N GLN A 521 7.38 -5.84 11.71
CA GLN A 521 6.24 -6.76 11.57
C GLN A 521 5.19 -6.56 12.65
#